data_AF-A0A9Q0KFT5-F1
#
_entry.id   AF-A0A9Q0KFT5-F1
#
_cell.length_a   1.000
_cell.length_b   1.000
_cell.length_c   1.000
_cell.angle_alpha   90.00
_cell.angle_beta   90.00
_cell.angle_gamma   90.00
#
_symmetry.space_group_name_H-M   'P 1'
#
loop_
_entity.id
_entity.type
_entity.pdbx_description
1 polymer ?
#
loop_
_entity_poly.entity_id
_entity_poly.type
_entity_poly.pdbx_seq_one_letter_code
_entity_poly.pdbx_strand_id
1 'polypeptide(L)'
;MGFVPVDNYLIDCGSLSNTTVMSRVYVADNSQFLKTQRNIVANTSNSISASIASSLYQTARIFTGTTSYNFPIHQQGRHWIRLYFYPFQYQNYNMSMANFSVTAQNFVLLSKFHPQNGSVMNEYSLPVTSDNIAITITPADNSFAFLNALEVVSVPDSLITDYAQTEAAAQNEFDENSTKQIGELSLMVNNISHQETTVTVEHLESSRVDDFSGISMSRMFSQLVKAEGR
;
A
#
# COMPACT_ATOMS: atom_id res chain seq x y z
N MET A 1 6.95 -25.46 12.93
CA MET A 1 6.20 -25.85 11.72
C MET A 1 5.82 -24.58 11.00
N GLY A 2 6.26 -24.41 9.75
CA GLY A 2 5.92 -23.23 8.94
C GLY A 2 4.49 -23.30 8.42
N PHE A 3 3.88 -22.15 8.15
CA PHE A 3 2.57 -22.07 7.53
C PHE A 3 2.61 -22.57 6.08
N VAL A 4 1.66 -23.44 5.70
CA VAL A 4 1.46 -23.91 4.32
C VAL A 4 0.04 -23.51 3.90
N PRO A 5 -0.11 -22.58 2.94
CA PRO A 5 -1.43 -22.17 2.45
C PRO A 5 -2.13 -23.29 1.68
N VAL A 6 -3.44 -23.43 1.86
CA VAL A 6 -4.28 -24.37 1.11
C VAL A 6 -4.44 -23.92 -0.34
N ASP A 7 -4.78 -22.65 -0.55
CA ASP A 7 -4.79 -22.02 -1.87
C ASP A 7 -3.47 -21.25 -2.06
N ASN A 8 -2.69 -21.60 -3.08
CA ASN A 8 -1.37 -21.03 -3.31
C ASN A 8 -1.08 -20.89 -4.82
N TYR A 9 -1.66 -19.87 -5.43
CA TYR A 9 -1.49 -19.57 -6.85
C TYR A 9 -0.42 -18.50 -7.01
N LEU A 10 0.73 -18.88 -7.58
CA LEU A 10 1.86 -17.99 -7.83
C LEU A 10 2.15 -18.01 -9.33
N ILE A 11 1.83 -16.92 -10.03
CA ILE A 11 1.87 -16.87 -11.49
C ILE A 11 2.97 -15.90 -11.94
N ASP A 12 3.82 -16.36 -12.85
CA ASP A 12 4.81 -15.53 -13.56
C ASP A 12 4.27 -15.15 -14.94
N CYS A 13 3.76 -13.91 -15.04
CA CYS A 13 2.98 -13.45 -16.18
C CYS A 13 3.86 -13.21 -17.42
N GLY A 14 3.49 -13.89 -18.51
CA GLY A 14 4.21 -13.82 -19.77
C GLY A 14 5.48 -14.68 -19.85
N SER A 15 5.85 -15.36 -18.77
CA SER A 15 6.97 -16.30 -18.79
C SER A 15 6.63 -17.61 -19.51
N LEU A 16 7.64 -18.22 -20.13
CA LEU A 16 7.54 -19.52 -20.81
C LEU A 16 7.91 -20.70 -19.90
N SER A 17 8.47 -20.43 -18.73
CA SER A 17 8.95 -21.44 -17.80
C SER A 17 8.74 -20.99 -16.35
N ASN A 18 8.70 -21.93 -15.43
CA ASN A 18 8.55 -21.60 -14.02
C ASN A 18 9.76 -20.81 -13.52
N THR A 19 9.49 -19.84 -12.66
CA THR A 19 10.52 -19.00 -12.02
C THR A 19 10.57 -19.30 -10.54
N THR A 20 11.76 -19.56 -10.02
CA THR A 20 11.96 -19.76 -8.58
C THR A 20 12.51 -18.48 -7.96
N VAL A 21 11.79 -17.95 -6.96
CA VAL A 21 12.21 -16.80 -6.16
C VAL A 21 12.37 -17.27 -4.72
N MET A 22 13.61 -17.25 -4.23
CA MET A 22 13.98 -17.89 -2.96
C MET A 22 13.59 -19.37 -2.94
N SER A 23 12.50 -19.72 -2.25
CA SER A 23 11.94 -21.06 -2.11
C SER A 23 10.54 -21.20 -2.72
N ARG A 24 10.04 -20.15 -3.39
CA ARG A 24 8.70 -20.11 -3.99
C ARG A 24 8.80 -20.30 -5.49
N VAL A 25 8.01 -21.23 -6.02
CA VAL A 25 7.93 -21.49 -7.46
C VAL A 25 6.71 -20.76 -8.02
N TYR A 26 6.95 -19.83 -8.94
CA TYR A 26 5.93 -19.17 -9.74
C TYR A 26 5.78 -19.96 -11.03
N VAL A 27 4.57 -20.44 -11.29
CA VAL A 27 4.26 -21.18 -12.51
C VAL A 27 4.13 -20.23 -13.69
N ALA A 28 4.65 -20.66 -14.84
CA ALA A 28 4.47 -19.93 -16.09
C ALA A 28 2.99 -19.69 -16.37
N ASP A 29 2.66 -18.47 -16.80
CA ASP A 29 1.31 -18.02 -17.11
C ASP A 29 0.75 -18.72 -18.35
N ASN A 30 0.22 -19.91 -18.10
CA ASN A 30 -0.40 -20.81 -19.06
C ASN A 30 -1.93 -20.67 -19.06
N SER A 31 -2.59 -21.32 -20.02
CA SER A 31 -4.03 -21.22 -20.23
C SER A 31 -4.90 -21.87 -19.14
N GLN A 32 -4.33 -22.41 -18.05
CA GLN A 32 -5.09 -23.10 -17.01
C GLN A 32 -6.00 -22.15 -16.24
N PHE A 33 -5.50 -20.97 -15.87
CA PHE A 33 -6.23 -19.98 -15.08
C PHE A 33 -6.75 -18.82 -15.92
N LEU A 34 -6.21 -18.68 -17.14
CA LEU A 34 -6.47 -17.54 -18.01
C LEU A 34 -7.10 -17.99 -19.33
N LYS A 35 -8.25 -17.40 -19.66
CA LYS A 35 -8.84 -17.47 -21.00
C LYS A 35 -8.77 -16.09 -21.64
N THR A 36 -7.84 -15.90 -22.56
CA THR A 36 -7.68 -14.66 -23.32
C THR A 36 -7.77 -14.92 -24.82
N GLN A 37 -8.35 -13.97 -25.56
CA GLN A 37 -8.42 -14.00 -27.02
C GLN A 37 -7.09 -13.64 -27.69
N ARG A 38 -6.24 -12.86 -27.00
CA ARG A 38 -4.92 -12.46 -27.50
C ARG A 38 -3.85 -12.75 -26.46
N ASN A 39 -2.80 -13.43 -26.90
CA ASN A 39 -1.66 -13.81 -26.07
C ASN A 39 -0.47 -12.90 -26.42
N ILE A 40 -0.43 -11.72 -25.81
CA ILE A 40 0.70 -10.79 -25.96
C ILE A 40 1.58 -10.91 -24.72
N VAL A 41 2.81 -11.39 -24.92
CA VAL A 41 3.81 -11.53 -23.87
C VAL A 41 5.01 -10.64 -24.20
N ALA A 42 5.51 -9.96 -23.18
CA ALA A 42 6.57 -9.00 -23.27
C ALA A 42 7.71 -9.43 -22.35
N ASN A 43 8.94 -9.11 -22.75
CA ASN A 43 10.14 -9.35 -21.95
C ASN A 43 11.07 -8.14 -21.98
N THR A 44 11.96 -8.08 -20.99
CA THR A 44 12.99 -7.05 -20.91
C THR A 44 14.29 -7.62 -20.37
N SER A 45 15.40 -7.04 -20.81
CA SER A 45 16.74 -7.31 -20.29
C SER A 45 17.27 -6.17 -19.44
N ASN A 46 16.42 -5.18 -19.12
CA ASN A 46 16.82 -4.05 -18.28
C ASN A 46 17.24 -4.54 -16.90
N SER A 47 18.31 -3.94 -16.35
CA SER A 47 18.68 -4.23 -14.97
C SER A 47 17.62 -3.64 -14.05
N ILE A 48 16.94 -4.53 -13.35
CA ILE A 48 16.01 -4.16 -12.28
C ILE A 48 16.87 -4.08 -11.04
N SER A 49 16.83 -2.96 -10.31
CA SER A 49 17.52 -2.80 -9.03
C SER A 49 17.34 -4.08 -8.23
N ALA A 50 18.44 -4.61 -7.67
CA ALA A 50 18.58 -5.97 -7.16
C ALA A 50 17.63 -6.28 -5.99
N SER A 51 16.34 -6.36 -6.31
CA SER A 51 15.31 -6.88 -5.45
C SER A 51 15.31 -8.39 -5.58
N ILE A 52 15.02 -9.04 -4.47
CA ILE A 52 14.82 -10.47 -4.35
C ILE A 52 13.84 -11.03 -5.39
N ALA A 53 12.90 -10.20 -5.88
CA ALA A 53 11.86 -10.55 -6.84
C ALA A 53 12.16 -10.06 -8.27
N SER A 54 13.40 -9.62 -8.55
CA SER A 54 13.79 -9.06 -9.85
C SER A 54 13.46 -9.97 -11.04
N SER A 55 13.51 -11.29 -10.87
CA SER A 55 13.15 -12.25 -11.92
C SER A 55 11.68 -12.16 -12.32
N LEU A 56 10.75 -11.89 -11.39
CA LEU A 56 9.31 -11.77 -11.67
C LEU A 56 8.95 -10.56 -12.51
N TYR A 57 9.86 -9.59 -12.64
CA TYR A 57 9.63 -8.37 -13.39
C TYR A 57 10.23 -8.40 -14.80
N GLN A 58 10.90 -9.50 -15.18
CA GLN A 58 11.54 -9.64 -16.50
C GLN A 58 10.55 -9.91 -17.62
N THR A 59 9.41 -10.51 -17.29
CA THR A 59 8.31 -10.76 -18.22
C THR A 59 7.05 -10.03 -17.79
N ALA A 60 6.18 -9.78 -18.75
CA ALA A 60 4.84 -9.29 -18.49
C ALA A 60 3.86 -9.87 -19.52
N ARG A 61 2.63 -10.10 -19.09
CA ARG A 61 1.51 -10.28 -20.01
C ARG A 61 0.84 -8.94 -20.27
N ILE A 62 0.53 -8.64 -21.53
CA ILE A 62 -0.18 -7.42 -21.94
C ILE A 62 -1.64 -7.77 -22.27
N PHE A 63 -2.57 -6.98 -21.75
CA PHE A 63 -4.01 -7.11 -21.97
C PHE A 63 -4.53 -5.90 -22.74
N THR A 64 -5.11 -6.15 -23.91
CA THR A 64 -5.73 -5.12 -24.77
C THR A 64 -7.25 -5.10 -24.67
N GLY A 65 -7.81 -5.85 -23.73
CA GLY A 65 -9.24 -5.95 -23.46
C GLY A 65 -9.47 -6.61 -22.10
N THR A 66 -10.69 -6.50 -21.59
CA THR A 66 -11.05 -7.05 -20.29
C THR A 66 -10.78 -8.55 -20.24
N THR A 67 -9.98 -8.98 -19.27
CA THR A 67 -9.54 -10.36 -19.13
C THR A 67 -9.56 -10.76 -17.65
N SER A 68 -9.96 -11.99 -17.35
CA SER A 68 -10.02 -12.50 -15.97
C SER A 68 -9.17 -13.75 -15.78
N TYR A 69 -8.37 -13.76 -14.72
CA TYR A 69 -7.83 -14.98 -14.14
C TYR A 69 -8.86 -15.58 -13.19
N ASN A 70 -9.09 -16.89 -13.27
CA ASN A 70 -10.07 -17.58 -12.41
C ASN A 70 -9.35 -18.66 -11.62
N PHE A 71 -9.43 -18.57 -10.29
CA PHE A 71 -8.78 -19.50 -9.37
C PHE A 71 -9.83 -20.23 -8.54
N PRO A 72 -9.87 -21.57 -8.55
CA PRO A 72 -10.70 -22.32 -7.61
C PRO A 72 -10.19 -22.07 -6.18
N ILE A 73 -11.10 -21.92 -5.23
CA ILE A 73 -10.79 -21.68 -3.82
C ILE A 73 -11.21 -22.90 -3.02
N HIS A 74 -10.27 -23.53 -2.34
CA HIS A 74 -10.49 -24.73 -1.55
C HIS A 74 -10.63 -24.41 -0.06
N GLN A 75 -10.12 -23.26 0.38
CA GLN A 75 -10.32 -22.75 1.73
C GLN A 75 -10.94 -21.35 1.67
N GLN A 76 -12.25 -21.25 1.92
CA GLN A 76 -12.90 -19.97 2.14
C GLN A 76 -12.30 -19.25 3.36
N GLY A 77 -12.25 -17.93 3.31
CA GLY A 77 -11.62 -17.10 4.34
C GLY A 77 -10.74 -16.00 3.74
N ARG A 78 -9.81 -15.49 4.54
CA ARG A 78 -8.95 -14.39 4.12
C ARG A 78 -7.91 -14.83 3.10
N HIS A 79 -7.75 -14.05 2.05
CA HIS A 79 -6.72 -14.27 1.03
C HIS A 79 -5.88 -13.02 0.85
N TRP A 80 -4.58 -13.22 0.65
CA TRP A 80 -3.70 -12.20 0.11
C TRP A 80 -3.71 -12.26 -1.41
N ILE A 81 -3.84 -11.08 -2.02
CA ILE A 81 -3.68 -10.87 -3.45
C ILE A 81 -2.52 -9.92 -3.65
N ARG A 82 -1.48 -10.35 -4.37
CA ARG A 82 -0.34 -9.50 -4.71
C ARG A 82 -0.23 -9.33 -6.22
N LEU A 83 -0.06 -8.08 -6.64
CA LEU A 83 0.05 -7.70 -8.04
C LEU A 83 1.40 -7.01 -8.26
N TYR A 84 2.16 -7.49 -9.24
CA TYR A 84 3.51 -7.02 -9.53
C TYR A 84 3.52 -6.27 -10.86
N PHE A 85 4.04 -5.05 -10.85
CA PHE A 85 4.17 -4.20 -12.03
C PHE A 85 5.57 -3.63 -12.14
N TYR A 86 6.18 -3.75 -13.31
CA TYR A 86 7.39 -3.05 -13.69
C TYR A 86 7.22 -2.56 -15.14
N PRO A 87 7.05 -1.25 -15.36
CA PRO A 87 6.84 -0.74 -16.70
C PRO A 87 8.15 -0.74 -17.49
N PHE A 88 8.10 -1.27 -18.71
CA PHE A 88 9.16 -1.18 -19.69
C PHE A 88 8.60 -1.01 -21.11
N GLN A 89 9.46 -0.63 -22.05
CA GLN A 89 9.11 -0.54 -23.46
C GLN A 89 9.16 -1.93 -24.10
N TYR A 90 8.09 -2.35 -24.76
CA TYR A 90 8.07 -3.56 -25.58
C TYR A 90 7.32 -3.30 -26.89
N GLN A 91 8.03 -3.33 -28.02
CA GLN A 91 7.47 -2.97 -29.32
C GLN A 91 6.75 -1.60 -29.27
N ASN A 92 5.47 -1.56 -29.63
CA ASN A 92 4.60 -0.38 -29.57
C ASN A 92 3.94 -0.15 -28.20
N TYR A 93 4.21 -0.99 -27.21
CA TYR A 93 3.67 -0.85 -25.85
C TYR A 93 4.68 -0.16 -24.93
N ASN A 94 4.40 1.11 -24.62
CA ASN A 94 5.09 1.82 -23.55
C ASN A 94 4.31 1.62 -22.24
N MET A 95 4.70 0.65 -21.41
CA MET A 95 3.94 0.28 -20.22
C MET A 95 3.75 1.43 -19.23
N SER A 96 4.63 2.45 -19.22
CA SER A 96 4.44 3.65 -18.37
C SER A 96 3.22 4.50 -18.78
N MET A 97 2.65 4.26 -19.97
CA MET A 97 1.44 4.93 -20.47
C MET A 97 0.16 4.08 -20.26
N ALA A 98 0.28 2.89 -19.67
CA ALA A 98 -0.86 2.03 -19.41
C ALA A 98 -1.83 2.69 -18.40
N ASN A 99 -3.13 2.52 -18.65
CA ASN A 99 -4.19 2.95 -17.74
C ASN A 99 -5.25 1.86 -17.66
N PHE A 100 -5.45 1.31 -16.47
CA PHE A 100 -6.34 0.17 -16.27
C PHE A 100 -6.82 0.07 -14.83
N SER A 101 -7.83 -0.76 -14.61
CA SER A 101 -8.32 -1.12 -13.28
C SER A 101 -8.21 -2.62 -13.06
N VAL A 102 -8.07 -3.03 -11.80
CA VAL A 102 -8.04 -4.43 -11.39
C VAL A 102 -9.07 -4.64 -10.30
N THR A 103 -9.94 -5.65 -10.48
CA THR A 103 -10.91 -6.06 -9.47
C THR A 103 -10.70 -7.52 -9.08
N ALA A 104 -11.08 -7.86 -7.85
CA ALA A 104 -11.24 -9.23 -7.40
C ALA A 104 -12.72 -9.42 -7.05
N GLN A 105 -13.46 -10.11 -7.92
CA GLN A 105 -14.92 -10.17 -7.86
C GLN A 105 -15.57 -8.77 -7.76
N ASN A 106 -16.18 -8.44 -6.62
CA ASN A 106 -16.83 -7.16 -6.31
C ASN A 106 -15.89 -6.14 -5.63
N PHE A 107 -14.65 -6.52 -5.30
CA PHE A 107 -13.68 -5.62 -4.70
C PHE A 107 -12.82 -4.93 -5.76
N VAL A 108 -12.70 -3.61 -5.67
CA VAL A 108 -11.76 -2.85 -6.51
C VAL A 108 -10.40 -2.85 -5.82
N LEU A 109 -9.38 -3.41 -6.48
CA LEU A 109 -8.01 -3.42 -5.97
C LEU A 109 -7.24 -2.19 -6.47
N LEU A 110 -7.36 -1.95 -7.78
CA LEU A 110 -6.73 -0.83 -8.47
C LEU A 110 -7.78 -0.13 -9.32
N SER A 111 -7.82 1.19 -9.27
CA SER A 111 -8.74 2.03 -10.06
C SER A 111 -7.94 3.07 -10.83
N LYS A 112 -8.15 3.13 -12.15
CA LYS A 112 -7.45 4.08 -13.06
C LYS A 112 -5.94 4.13 -12.80
N PHE A 113 -5.35 2.96 -12.59
CA PHE A 113 -3.97 2.80 -12.20
C PHE A 113 -3.04 3.19 -13.34
N HIS A 114 -2.06 4.04 -12.99
CA HIS A 114 -0.97 4.43 -13.86
C HIS A 114 0.34 3.95 -13.22
N PRO A 115 1.12 3.11 -13.93
CA PRO A 115 2.38 2.61 -13.42
C PRO A 115 3.36 3.74 -13.12
N GLN A 116 4.01 3.67 -11.97
CA GLN A 116 5.08 4.59 -11.62
C GLN A 116 6.41 4.09 -12.17
N ASN A 117 7.40 4.97 -12.24
CA ASN A 117 8.76 4.56 -12.59
C ASN A 117 9.29 3.55 -11.55
N GLY A 118 9.80 2.42 -12.03
CA GLY A 118 10.35 1.35 -11.18
C GLY A 118 9.36 0.21 -10.91
N SER A 119 9.81 -0.78 -10.14
CA SER A 119 9.01 -1.96 -9.80
C SER A 119 8.11 -1.68 -8.59
N VAL A 120 6.85 -2.06 -8.67
CA VAL A 120 5.88 -1.94 -7.58
C VAL A 120 5.16 -3.27 -7.35
N MET A 121 4.98 -3.61 -6.06
CA MET A 121 4.16 -4.72 -5.60
C MET A 121 3.03 -4.14 -4.75
N ASN A 122 1.79 -4.34 -5.19
CA ASN A 122 0.61 -4.00 -4.40
C ASN A 122 0.08 -5.25 -3.70
N GLU A 123 -0.24 -5.13 -2.41
CA GLU A 123 -0.78 -6.23 -1.59
C GLU A 123 -2.17 -5.86 -1.07
N TYR A 124 -3.10 -6.80 -1.16
CA TYR A 124 -4.47 -6.67 -0.66
C TYR A 124 -4.84 -7.88 0.18
N SER A 125 -5.69 -7.67 1.18
CA SER A 125 -6.24 -8.74 1.99
C SER A 125 -7.76 -8.69 1.97
N LEU A 126 -8.39 -9.73 1.42
CA LEU A 126 -9.83 -9.75 1.18
C LEU A 126 -10.48 -10.99 1.78
N PRO A 127 -11.73 -10.88 2.28
CA PRO A 127 -12.53 -12.04 2.61
C PRO A 127 -13.05 -12.69 1.31
N VAL A 128 -12.86 -14.00 1.17
CA VAL A 128 -13.36 -14.78 0.04
C VAL A 128 -14.31 -15.84 0.58
N THR A 129 -15.58 -15.73 0.21
CA THR A 129 -16.66 -16.64 0.66
C THR A 129 -17.15 -17.57 -0.45
N SER A 130 -16.63 -17.43 -1.67
CA SER A 130 -16.96 -18.24 -2.83
C SER A 130 -15.88 -19.27 -3.12
N ASP A 131 -16.26 -20.35 -3.80
CA ASP A 131 -15.34 -21.43 -4.21
C ASP A 131 -14.49 -21.07 -5.45
N ASN A 132 -14.56 -19.80 -5.87
CA ASN A 132 -13.78 -19.27 -6.97
C ASN A 132 -13.52 -17.78 -6.75
N ILE A 133 -12.33 -17.31 -7.12
CA ILE A 133 -12.01 -15.89 -7.21
C ILE A 133 -11.59 -15.52 -8.63
N ALA A 134 -12.23 -14.48 -9.16
CA ALA A 134 -11.92 -13.91 -10.46
C ALA A 134 -11.16 -12.59 -10.29
N ILE A 135 -9.90 -12.55 -10.75
CA ILE A 135 -9.09 -11.33 -10.82
C ILE A 135 -9.26 -10.76 -12.23
N THR A 136 -10.00 -9.66 -12.35
CA THR A 136 -10.35 -9.06 -13.63
C THR A 136 -9.52 -7.81 -13.87
N ILE A 137 -8.78 -7.81 -14.99
CA ILE A 137 -8.00 -6.67 -15.46
C ILE A 137 -8.77 -6.00 -16.60
N THR A 138 -9.05 -4.72 -16.44
CA THR A 138 -9.85 -3.91 -17.38
C THR A 138 -9.04 -2.70 -17.83
N PRO A 139 -8.45 -2.74 -19.04
CA PRO A 139 -7.88 -1.55 -19.66
C PRO A 139 -8.91 -0.44 -19.84
N ALA A 140 -8.46 0.81 -19.74
CA ALA A 140 -9.26 1.96 -20.14
C ALA A 140 -9.40 2.03 -21.67
N ASP A 141 -10.36 2.83 -22.15
CA ASP A 141 -10.56 3.06 -23.57
C ASP A 141 -9.29 3.58 -24.24
N ASN A 142 -8.95 3.02 -25.40
CA ASN A 142 -7.72 3.31 -26.14
C ASN A 142 -6.43 3.13 -25.33
N SER A 143 -6.46 2.31 -24.28
CA SER A 143 -5.29 1.95 -23.48
C SER A 143 -5.09 0.43 -23.46
N PHE A 144 -4.18 -0.02 -22.60
CA PHE A 144 -3.88 -1.41 -22.34
C PHE A 144 -3.52 -1.57 -20.87
N ALA A 145 -3.48 -2.82 -20.42
CA ALA A 145 -2.98 -3.20 -19.11
C ALA A 145 -1.81 -4.17 -19.27
N PHE A 146 -1.05 -4.35 -18.20
CA PHE A 146 -0.07 -5.42 -18.11
C PHE A 146 0.06 -5.91 -16.69
N LEU A 147 0.64 -7.09 -16.52
CA LEU A 147 0.95 -7.68 -15.23
C LEU A 147 2.23 -8.50 -15.36
N ASN A 148 3.13 -8.37 -14.38
CA ASN A 148 4.39 -9.11 -14.36
C ASN A 148 4.28 -10.40 -13.54
N ALA A 149 3.58 -10.35 -12.40
CA ALA A 149 3.27 -11.53 -11.59
C ALA A 149 2.00 -11.32 -10.77
N LEU A 150 1.41 -12.45 -10.34
CA LEU A 150 0.18 -12.50 -9.55
C LEU A 150 0.30 -13.55 -8.46
N GLU A 151 -0.06 -13.18 -7.23
CA GLU A 151 -0.25 -14.12 -6.13
C GLU A 151 -1.69 -14.10 -5.66
N VAL A 152 -2.26 -15.28 -5.42
CA VAL A 152 -3.51 -15.49 -4.68
C VAL A 152 -3.25 -16.58 -3.65
N VAL A 153 -3.21 -16.21 -2.37
CA VAL A 153 -2.77 -17.10 -1.30
C VAL A 153 -3.75 -17.06 -0.13
N SER A 154 -4.28 -18.22 0.29
CA SER A 154 -5.10 -18.34 1.50
C SER A 154 -4.28 -18.00 2.74
N VAL A 155 -4.87 -17.31 3.71
CA VAL A 155 -4.26 -16.94 4.99
C VAL A 155 -5.15 -17.51 6.11
N PRO A 156 -4.58 -18.20 7.12
CA PRO A 156 -5.34 -18.75 8.21
C PRO A 156 -5.76 -17.61 9.14
N ASP A 157 -6.94 -17.74 9.74
CA ASP A 157 -7.50 -16.68 10.58
C ASP A 157 -6.60 -16.36 11.78
N SER A 158 -5.82 -17.34 12.25
CA SER A 158 -4.87 -17.18 13.36
C SER A 158 -3.70 -16.22 13.07
N LEU A 159 -3.39 -15.93 11.81
CA LEU A 159 -2.36 -14.95 11.42
C LEU A 159 -2.92 -13.54 11.27
N ILE A 160 -4.24 -13.38 11.37
CA ILE A 160 -4.91 -12.09 11.39
C ILE A 160 -4.93 -11.63 12.84
N THR A 161 -3.82 -11.09 13.31
CA THR A 161 -3.84 -10.39 14.60
C THR A 161 -4.78 -9.19 14.44
N ASP A 162 -5.86 -9.16 15.20
CA ASP A 162 -6.80 -8.05 15.24
C ASP A 162 -6.13 -6.86 15.95
N TYR A 163 -5.27 -6.13 15.23
CA TYR A 163 -4.67 -4.89 15.73
C TYR A 163 -5.72 -3.76 15.87
N ALA A 164 -7.00 -4.02 15.59
CA ALA A 164 -8.09 -3.06 15.67
C ALA A 164 -8.99 -3.23 16.92
N GLN A 165 -8.64 -4.09 17.88
CA GLN A 165 -9.41 -4.28 19.12
C GLN A 165 -8.82 -3.67 20.40
N THR A 166 -7.95 -2.66 20.31
CA THR A 166 -7.40 -1.98 21.51
C THR A 166 -7.89 -0.55 21.71
N GLU A 167 -8.89 -0.07 20.96
CA GLU A 167 -9.44 1.29 21.18
C GLU A 167 -10.91 1.32 21.62
N ALA A 168 -11.63 0.19 21.62
CA ALA A 168 -13.03 0.15 22.04
C ALA A 168 -13.25 -0.24 23.52
N ALA A 169 -12.21 -0.69 24.25
CA ALA A 169 -12.34 -1.18 25.62
C ALA A 169 -11.87 -0.19 26.71
N ALA A 170 -11.37 0.99 26.35
CA ALA A 170 -10.82 1.96 27.31
C ALA A 170 -11.74 3.17 27.61
N GLN A 171 -13.05 3.07 27.36
CA GLN A 171 -14.00 4.19 27.60
C GLN A 171 -15.10 3.91 28.64
N ASN A 172 -15.06 2.79 29.37
CA ASN A 172 -16.11 2.45 30.36
C ASN A 172 -15.64 2.44 31.82
N GLU A 173 -14.66 3.27 32.19
CA GLU A 173 -14.41 3.65 33.58
C GLU A 173 -13.94 5.11 33.62
N PHE A 174 -14.90 6.05 33.59
CA PHE A 174 -14.65 7.43 34.02
C PHE A 174 -15.45 7.67 35.29
N ASP A 175 -14.74 7.70 36.41
CA ASP A 175 -15.30 7.87 37.75
C ASP A 175 -16.05 9.21 37.88
N GLU A 176 -17.30 9.14 38.37
CA GLU A 176 -18.23 10.26 38.59
C GLU A 176 -17.77 11.32 39.61
N ASN A 177 -16.52 11.28 40.10
CA ASN A 177 -16.03 12.20 41.13
C ASN A 177 -15.20 13.38 40.60
N SER A 178 -14.77 13.36 39.32
CA SER A 178 -13.94 14.42 38.74
C SER A 178 -14.74 15.65 38.29
N THR A 179 -16.04 15.50 38.01
CA THR A 179 -16.88 16.58 37.45
C THR A 179 -17.31 17.62 38.48
N LYS A 180 -17.25 17.29 39.78
CA LYS A 180 -17.57 18.25 40.87
C LYS A 180 -16.46 19.26 41.13
N GLN A 181 -15.22 18.96 40.76
CA GLN A 181 -14.06 19.80 41.10
C GLN A 181 -13.78 20.90 40.07
N ILE A 182 -14.31 20.78 38.84
CA ILE A 182 -14.15 21.79 37.78
C ILE A 182 -15.14 22.95 37.98
N GLY A 183 -16.30 22.70 38.59
CA GLY A 183 -17.29 23.73 38.92
C GLY A 183 -16.88 24.67 40.06
N GLU A 184 -16.10 24.18 41.02
CA GLU A 184 -15.62 25.00 42.16
C GLU A 184 -14.42 25.89 41.80
N LEU A 185 -13.56 25.46 40.86
CA LEU A 185 -12.41 26.26 40.42
C LEU A 185 -12.83 27.50 39.59
N SER A 186 -14.00 27.44 38.94
CA SER A 186 -14.50 28.56 38.13
C SER A 186 -15.12 29.71 38.95
N LEU A 187 -15.32 29.52 40.26
CA LEU A 187 -15.80 30.56 41.18
C LEU A 187 -14.67 31.30 41.92
N MET A 188 -13.41 30.89 41.75
CA MET A 188 -12.24 31.50 42.44
C MET A 188 -11.37 32.42 41.57
N VAL A 189 -11.76 32.72 40.32
CA VAL A 189 -10.99 33.62 39.41
C VAL A 189 -11.74 34.92 39.13
N ASN A 190 -12.28 35.57 40.17
CA ASN A 190 -12.81 36.92 40.10
C ASN A 190 -12.24 37.76 41.25
N ASN A 191 -10.92 38.02 41.25
CA ASN A 191 -10.33 39.17 41.97
C ASN A 191 -8.81 39.29 41.78
N ILE A 192 -8.34 39.84 40.66
CA ILE A 192 -7.11 40.63 40.64
C ILE A 192 -7.28 41.79 39.66
N SER A 193 -7.38 43.02 40.18
CA SER A 193 -7.38 44.25 39.41
C SER A 193 -6.13 45.10 39.72
N HIS A 194 -5.60 45.69 38.64
CA HIS A 194 -4.76 46.88 38.51
C HIS A 194 -3.50 47.07 39.38
N GLN A 195 -2.35 47.17 38.70
CA GLN A 195 -1.41 48.27 38.91
C GLN A 195 -0.63 48.59 37.62
N GLU A 196 -0.66 49.87 37.22
CA GLU A 196 -0.03 50.46 36.03
C GLU A 196 1.48 50.64 36.22
N THR A 197 2.27 50.54 35.14
CA THR A 197 3.47 51.36 34.96
C THR A 197 3.72 51.57 33.46
N THR A 198 3.66 52.83 33.03
CA THR A 198 3.97 53.34 31.69
C THR A 198 5.47 53.64 31.53
N VAL A 199 6.08 53.23 30.41
CA VAL A 199 7.27 53.91 29.85
C VAL A 199 7.17 53.98 28.33
N THR A 200 7.55 55.14 27.81
CA THR A 200 7.31 55.73 26.48
C THR A 200 8.16 55.18 25.34
N VAL A 201 7.63 55.31 24.12
CA VAL A 201 8.26 54.94 22.83
C VAL A 201 9.10 56.11 22.31
N GLU A 202 10.38 55.87 22.02
CA GLU A 202 11.07 56.47 20.87
C GLU A 202 12.44 55.84 20.59
N HIS A 203 12.67 55.57 19.29
CA HIS A 203 13.93 55.67 18.54
C HIS A 203 14.72 54.41 18.10
N LEU A 204 14.66 54.24 16.77
CA LEU A 204 15.62 53.71 15.78
C LEU A 204 15.90 52.21 15.57
N GLU A 205 15.31 51.74 14.47
CA GLU A 205 15.94 51.11 13.29
C GLU A 205 16.84 49.86 13.37
N SER A 206 16.47 48.93 12.49
CA SER A 206 17.31 47.98 11.76
C SER A 206 17.76 46.72 12.48
N SER A 207 17.09 45.59 12.17
CA SER A 207 17.73 44.57 11.32
C SER A 207 16.77 43.43 10.96
N ARG A 208 16.70 43.19 9.65
CA ARG A 208 16.40 41.96 8.89
C ARG A 208 15.41 40.92 9.47
N VAL A 209 14.33 40.75 8.72
CA VAL A 209 13.57 39.50 8.59
C VAL A 209 14.47 38.49 7.88
N ASP A 210 15.04 37.53 8.61
CA ASP A 210 15.69 36.38 8.00
C ASP A 210 14.68 35.22 7.86
N ASP A 211 14.59 34.83 6.61
CA ASP A 211 13.84 33.77 5.96
C ASP A 211 14.02 32.39 6.63
N PHE A 212 12.92 31.72 7.01
CA PHE A 212 12.92 30.37 7.59
C PHE A 212 12.92 29.24 6.53
N SER A 213 13.41 29.50 5.32
CA SER A 213 13.47 28.50 4.23
C SER A 213 14.56 27.42 4.37
N GLY A 214 15.07 27.16 5.59
CA GLY A 214 16.25 26.30 5.80
C GLY A 214 16.19 25.28 6.94
N ILE A 215 15.09 25.16 7.69
CA ILE A 215 15.03 24.22 8.81
C ILE A 215 14.53 22.85 8.32
N SER A 216 15.47 21.97 7.94
CA SER A 216 15.16 20.57 7.69
C SER A 216 14.79 19.86 9.00
N MET A 217 13.63 19.19 9.02
CA MET A 217 13.17 18.33 10.13
C MET A 217 14.24 17.35 10.63
N SER A 218 15.16 16.92 9.76
CA SER A 218 16.30 16.06 10.11
C SER A 218 17.23 16.65 11.18
N ARG A 219 17.36 17.99 11.26
CA ARG A 219 18.18 18.66 12.29
C ARG A 219 17.49 18.71 13.65
N MET A 220 16.15 18.78 13.69
CA MET A 220 15.38 18.76 14.94
C MET A 220 15.45 17.39 15.63
N PHE A 221 15.39 16.29 14.86
CA PHE A 221 15.53 14.94 15.43
C PHE A 221 16.92 14.66 16.02
N SER A 222 17.98 15.25 15.46
CA SER A 222 19.34 15.07 15.99
C SER A 222 19.57 15.76 17.34
N GLN A 223 18.83 16.84 17.65
CA GLN A 223 18.92 17.52 18.94
C GLN A 223 18.08 16.84 20.02
N LEU A 224 16.96 16.19 19.66
CA LEU A 224 16.12 15.47 20.61
C LEU A 224 16.80 14.20 21.16
N VAL A 225 17.48 13.45 20.29
CA VAL A 225 18.22 12.22 20.69
C VAL A 225 19.41 12.53 21.61
N LYS A 226 19.90 13.79 21.63
CA LYS A 226 21.03 14.20 22.48
C LYS A 226 20.61 14.69 23.87
N ALA A 227 19.31 14.82 24.15
CA ALA A 227 18.79 15.29 25.43
C ALA A 227 18.34 14.18 26.39
N GLU A 228 18.16 12.94 25.92
CA GLU A 228 17.74 11.80 26.77
C GLU A 228 18.88 10.82 27.11
N GLY A 229 20.13 11.23 26.88
CA GLY A 229 21.32 10.46 27.21
C GLY A 229 22.14 11.06 28.35
N ARG A 230 21.55 11.30 29.52
CA ARG A 230 22.30 11.43 30.78
C ARG A 230 21.45 11.19 32.02
#